data_AF-A0A430FHX0-F1
#
_entry.id   AF-A0A430FHX0-F1
#
_cell.length_a   1.000
_cell.length_b   1.000
_cell.length_c   1.000
_cell.angle_alpha   90.00
_cell.angle_beta   90.00
_cell.angle_gamma   90.00
#
_symmetry.space_group_name_H-M   'P 1'
#
loop_
_entity.id
_entity.type
_entity.pdbx_description
1 polymer ?
#
loop_
_entity_poly.entity_id
_entity_poly.type
_entity_poly.pdbx_seq_one_letter_code
_entity_poly.pdbx_strand_id
1 'polypeptide(L)' 'MDDQLFKEFCQEGESMPLGDLLTSYAHVFHEAFFNMGEDGPYVGEKKLRDWLNWCIFYGRPRDEYPFAAKD' A
#
# COMPACT_ATOMS: atom_id res chain seq x y z
N MET A 1 -1.18 -16.52 2.39
CA MET A 1 -2.05 -16.27 1.24
C MET A 1 -1.16 -16.31 0.02
N ASP A 2 -1.19 -17.42 -0.73
CA ASP A 2 -0.43 -17.56 -1.98
C ASP A 2 -1.33 -17.04 -3.09
N ASP A 3 -1.48 -15.71 -3.17
CA ASP A 3 -2.38 -15.06 -4.12
C ASP A 3 -1.59 -14.71 -5.38
N GLN A 4 -1.66 -15.61 -6.37
CA GLN A 4 -0.97 -15.48 -7.65
C GLN A 4 -1.37 -14.20 -8.39
N LEU A 5 -2.65 -13.78 -8.28
CA LEU A 5 -3.15 -12.55 -8.89
C LEU A 5 -2.54 -11.32 -8.23
N PHE A 6 -2.36 -11.35 -6.90
CA PHE A 6 -1.66 -10.28 -6.20
C PHE A 6 -0.19 -10.15 -6.64
N LYS A 7 0.50 -11.28 -6.86
CA LYS A 7 1.89 -11.26 -7.36
C LYS A 7 1.96 -10.68 -8.77
N GLU A 8 1.05 -11.05 -9.65
CA GLU A 8 0.96 -10.50 -11.02
C GLU A 8 0.66 -9.01 -10.98
N PHE A 9 -0.29 -8.58 -10.16
CA PHE A 9 -0.58 -7.16 -9.94
C PHE A 9 0.65 -6.38 -9.46
N CYS A 10 1.39 -6.92 -8.49
CA CYS A 10 2.62 -6.30 -7.99
C CYS A 10 3.72 -6.23 -9.07
N GLN A 11 3.82 -7.23 -9.96
CA GLN A 11 4.78 -7.24 -11.06
C GLN A 11 4.43 -6.20 -12.13
N GLU A 12 3.15 -6.09 -12.50
CA GLU A 12 2.68 -5.05 -13.43
C GLU A 12 2.92 -3.65 -12.85
N GLY A 13 2.67 -3.49 -11.55
CA GLY A 13 2.88 -2.24 -10.81
C GLY A 13 4.33 -1.97 -10.38
N GLU A 14 5.28 -2.89 -10.60
CA GLU A 14 6.66 -2.77 -10.07
C GLU A 14 7.39 -1.54 -10.61
N SER A 15 7.12 -1.19 -11.87
CA SER A 15 7.67 -0.01 -12.54
C SER A 15 6.99 1.30 -12.15
N MET A 16 5.86 1.25 -11.44
CA MET A 16 5.10 2.44 -11.06
C MET A 16 5.89 3.26 -10.03
N PRO A 17 6.07 4.58 -10.22
CA PRO A 17 6.62 5.45 -9.19
C PRO A 17 5.82 5.37 -7.89
N LEU A 18 6.51 5.44 -6.75
CA LEU A 18 5.84 5.40 -5.43
C LEU A 18 4.80 6.52 -5.28
N GLY A 19 5.06 7.70 -5.85
CA GLY A 19 4.12 8.83 -5.85
C GLY A 19 2.81 8.53 -6.59
N ASP A 20 2.87 7.74 -7.65
CA ASP A 20 1.69 7.34 -8.43
C ASP A 20 0.87 6.28 -7.67
N LEU A 21 1.54 5.38 -6.93
CA LEU A 21 0.88 4.44 -6.02
C LEU A 21 0.15 5.16 -4.88
N LEU A 22 0.79 6.16 -4.27
CA LEU A 22 0.17 7.00 -3.24
C LEU A 22 -1.03 7.78 -3.79
N THR A 23 -0.91 8.30 -5.01
CA THR A 23 -2.02 8.99 -5.70
C THR A 23 -3.17 8.02 -5.99
N SER A 24 -2.85 6.81 -6.44
CA SER A 24 -3.84 5.76 -6.70
C SER A 24 -4.57 5.36 -5.42
N TYR A 25 -3.86 5.17 -4.32
CA TYR A 25 -4.47 4.93 -3.00
C TYR A 25 -5.43 6.06 -2.63
N ALA A 26 -5.00 7.32 -2.75
CA ALA A 26 -5.83 8.46 -2.41
C ALA A 26 -7.09 8.58 -3.27
N HIS A 27 -7.03 8.16 -4.54
CA HIS A 27 -8.21 8.08 -5.40
C HIS A 27 -9.16 6.95 -5.00
N VAL A 28 -8.64 5.79 -4.59
CA VAL A 28 -9.47 4.63 -4.21
C VAL A 28 -10.17 4.85 -2.87
N PHE A 29 -9.46 5.40 -1.88
CA PHE A 29 -9.96 5.51 -0.51
C PHE A 29 -10.42 6.92 -0.14
N HIS A 30 -10.25 7.90 -1.03
CA HIS A 30 -10.55 9.31 -0.78
C HIS A 30 -9.83 9.89 0.46
N GLU A 31 -8.67 9.34 0.80
CA GLU A 31 -7.90 9.70 1.99
C GLU A 31 -6.39 9.65 1.70
N ALA A 32 -5.60 10.40 2.47
CA ALA A 32 -4.15 10.33 2.38
C ALA A 32 -3.64 9.05 3.05
N PHE A 33 -2.62 8.42 2.46
CA PHE A 33 -1.97 7.25 3.08
C PHE A 33 -1.20 7.63 4.35
N PHE A 34 -0.65 8.84 4.40
CA PHE A 34 0.05 9.38 5.58
C PHE A 34 -0.77 10.50 6.21
N ASN A 35 -1.05 10.39 7.50
CA ASN A 35 -1.69 11.43 8.30
C ASN A 35 -0.63 12.20 9.09
N MET A 36 -0.60 13.54 8.99
CA MET A 36 0.41 14.38 9.66
C MET A 36 0.32 14.38 11.20
N GLY A 37 -0.76 13.82 11.78
CA GLY A 37 -0.98 13.74 13.22
C GLY A 37 -0.82 12.35 13.83
N GLU A 38 -0.55 11.34 13.00
CA GLU A 38 -0.26 9.98 13.45
C GLU A 38 1.19 9.67 13.12
N ASP A 39 1.85 8.87 13.96
CA ASP A 39 3.11 8.24 13.61
C ASP A 39 2.86 7.38 12.36
N GLY A 40 3.12 7.96 11.19
CA GLY A 40 2.93 7.31 9.91
C GLY A 40 3.81 6.07 9.83
N PRO A 41 3.55 5.15 8.88
CA PRO A 41 4.37 3.98 8.79
C PRO A 41 5.80 4.35 8.40
N TYR A 42 6.71 4.32 9.38
CA TYR A 42 8.15 4.51 9.22
C TYR A 42 8.78 3.24 8.62
N VAL A 43 8.26 2.80 7.48
CA VAL A 43 8.73 1.61 6.78
C VAL A 43 9.57 2.00 5.57
N GLY A 44 10.54 1.16 5.21
CA GLY A 44 11.32 1.38 3.99
C GLY A 44 10.45 1.33 2.73
N GLU A 45 10.92 1.95 1.65
CA GLU A 45 10.17 2.09 0.38
C GLU A 45 9.56 0.77 -0.11
N LYS A 46 10.32 -0.33 -0.05
CA LYS A 46 9.81 -1.65 -0.47
C LYS A 46 8.59 -2.10 0.35
N LYS A 47 8.67 -1.99 1.68
CA LYS A 47 7.55 -2.34 2.57
C LYS A 47 6.35 -1.41 2.34
N LEU A 48 6.60 -0.13 2.10
CA LEU A 48 5.56 0.84 1.78
C LEU A 48 4.83 0.49 0.47
N ARG A 49 5.57 0.07 -0.57
CA ARG A 49 4.99 -0.41 -1.83
C ARG A 49 4.14 -1.65 -1.63
N ASP A 50 4.64 -2.64 -0.88
CA ASP A 50 3.90 -3.87 -0.59
C ASP A 50 2.58 -3.57 0.14
N TRP A 51 2.60 -2.60 1.05
CA TRP A 51 1.41 -2.14 1.77
C TRP A 51 0.43 -1.43 0.83
N LEU A 52 0.89 -0.44 0.05
CA LEU A 52 0.05 0.27 -0.92
C LEU A 52 -0.59 -0.68 -1.93
N ASN A 53 0.19 -1.60 -2.50
CA ASN A 53 -0.30 -2.60 -3.43
C ASN A 53 -1.36 -3.49 -2.79
N TRP A 54 -1.15 -3.92 -1.54
CA TRP A 54 -2.14 -4.69 -0.81
C TRP A 54 -3.44 -3.91 -0.62
N CYS A 55 -3.37 -2.65 -0.21
CA CYS A 55 -4.55 -1.82 -0.04
C CYS A 55 -5.32 -1.66 -1.35
N ILE A 56 -4.63 -1.31 -2.43
CA ILE A 56 -5.23 -1.08 -3.75
C ILE A 56 -5.84 -2.37 -4.30
N PHE A 57 -5.12 -3.49 -4.23
CA PHE A 57 -5.58 -4.77 -4.79
C PHE A 57 -6.77 -5.35 -4.02
N TYR A 58 -6.69 -5.39 -2.68
CA TYR A 58 -7.75 -5.97 -1.86
C TYR A 58 -8.88 -4.99 -1.53
N GLY A 59 -8.75 -3.71 -1.91
CA GLY A 59 -9.72 -2.67 -1.57
C GLY A 59 -9.85 -2.45 -0.07
N ARG A 60 -8.75 -2.61 0.66
CA ARG A 60 -8.69 -2.54 2.13
C ARG A 60 -7.93 -1.29 2.58
N PRO A 61 -8.42 -0.58 3.60
CA PRO A 61 -7.73 0.61 4.10
C PRO A 61 -6.40 0.24 4.75
N ARG A 62 -5.48 1.20 4.85
CA ARG A 62 -4.12 0.98 5.38
C ARG A 62 -4.12 0.37 6.79
N ASP A 63 -5.09 0.73 7.64
CA ASP A 63 -5.15 0.28 9.04
C ASP A 63 -5.49 -1.22 9.17
N GLU A 64 -6.01 -1.84 8.12
CA GLU A 64 -6.29 -3.28 8.05
C GLU A 64 -5.10 -4.11 7.55
N TYR A 65 -3.97 -3.48 7.25
CA TYR A 65 -2.83 -4.19 6.68
C TYR A 65 -2.23 -5.20 7.67
N PRO A 66 -2.14 -6.49 7.32
CA PRO A 66 -1.81 -7.56 8.27
C PRO A 66 -0.42 -7.47 8.91
N PHE A 67 0.47 -6.67 8.32
CA PHE A 67 1.84 -6.51 8.77
C PHE A 67 2.16 -5.11 9.31
N ALA A 68 1.15 -4.22 9.41
CA ALA A 68 1.32 -2.87 9.93
C ALA A 68 1.79 -2.83 11.39
N ALA A 69 1.44 -3.85 12.19
CA ALA A 69 1.73 -3.93 13.63
C ALA A 69 2.88 -4.90 13.99
N LYS A 70 3.74 -5.29 13.03
CA LYS A 70 4.78 -6.31 13.25
C LYS A 70 6.21 -5.78 13.47
N ASP A 71 6.39 -4.48 13.70
CA ASP A 71 7.68 -3.92 14.11
C ASP A 71 7.54 -3.22 15.48
#